data_AF-A0AAV1PVP6-F1
#
_entry.id   AF-A0AAV1PVP6-F1
#
_cell.length_a   1.000
_cell.length_b   1.000
_cell.length_c   1.000
_cell.angle_alpha   90.00
_cell.angle_beta   90.00
_cell.angle_gamma   90.00
#
_symmetry.space_group_name_H-M   'P 1'
#
loop_
_entity.id
_entity.type
_entity.pdbx_description
1 polymer ?
#
loop_
_entity_poly.entity_id
_entity_poly.type
_entity_poly.pdbx_seq_one_letter_code
_entity_poly.pdbx_strand_id
1 'polypeptide(L)'
;MMVLSVSLTLCTMLTLSQAMPLNSSLSRGSGKCEFLRRQSINLIGGYVPQCDGNGNFLPQQCSGSTGYCWCVDDINGVEIQHTRTPPGTAPPDCYRDFRCPYSWSRFGKQCFIFIDSPKTWVEAESYCLFEGANLASVHSYEEDHFIQDLTRGYSHDFPETWIGGFDAIHPCFWMWSDGSKFYYQNWNTDYDVERMEHCLKMNCGYDRSWNYASCNDTLPFVCSKRI
;
A
#
# COMPACT_ATOMS: atom_id res chain seq x y z
N MET A 1 -69.94 3.09 37.59
CA MET A 1 -69.55 4.42 38.12
C MET A 1 -68.75 4.19 39.39
N MET A 2 -67.42 4.15 39.28
CA MET A 2 -66.46 4.24 40.38
C MET A 2 -65.06 4.51 39.77
N VAL A 3 -64.35 5.43 40.39
CA VAL A 3 -63.14 6.14 39.96
C VAL A 3 -61.88 5.35 40.33
N LEU A 4 -60.87 5.28 39.45
CA LEU A 4 -59.48 4.91 39.79
C LEU A 4 -58.54 5.67 38.83
N SER A 5 -58.06 6.85 39.21
CA SER A 5 -56.75 7.15 39.82
C SER A 5 -55.54 6.89 38.91
N VAL A 6 -55.08 7.95 38.25
CA VAL A 6 -53.78 8.01 37.55
C VAL A 6 -52.70 8.28 38.60
N SER A 7 -51.74 7.38 38.75
CA SER A 7 -50.51 7.60 39.51
C SER A 7 -49.33 7.39 38.56
N LEU A 8 -48.65 8.48 38.23
CA LEU A 8 -47.41 8.50 37.46
C LEU A 8 -46.24 8.29 38.43
N THR A 9 -45.70 7.08 38.47
CA THR A 9 -44.40 6.80 39.10
C THR A 9 -43.34 6.67 38.00
N LEU A 10 -42.56 7.74 37.79
CA LEU A 10 -41.29 7.66 37.06
C LEU A 10 -40.30 6.90 37.94
N CYS A 11 -39.92 5.70 37.52
CA CYS A 11 -38.86 4.91 38.13
C CYS A 11 -37.53 5.29 37.50
N THR A 12 -36.61 5.76 38.33
CA THR A 12 -35.21 6.06 38.04
C THR A 12 -34.44 4.78 37.70
N MET A 13 -33.75 4.75 36.55
CA MET A 13 -32.58 3.90 36.36
C MET A 13 -31.40 4.79 35.95
N LEU A 14 -30.60 5.13 36.96
CA LEU A 14 -29.25 5.68 36.84
C LEU A 14 -28.38 4.65 36.11
N THR A 15 -28.07 4.89 34.84
CA THR A 15 -26.82 4.38 34.26
C THR A 15 -25.81 5.52 34.32
N LEU A 16 -24.92 5.45 35.31
CA LEU A 16 -23.66 6.20 35.28
C LEU A 16 -22.82 5.60 34.14
N SER A 17 -23.10 6.00 32.91
CA SER A 17 -22.02 6.06 31.93
C SER A 17 -21.08 7.12 32.44
N GLN A 18 -19.90 6.70 32.91
CA GLN A 18 -18.78 7.62 33.04
C GLN A 18 -18.40 8.04 31.62
N ALA A 19 -19.15 8.99 31.06
CA ALA A 19 -18.62 9.83 30.02
C ALA A 19 -17.47 10.58 30.68
N MET A 20 -16.24 10.17 30.36
CA MET A 20 -15.06 10.95 30.69
C MET A 20 -15.33 12.38 30.19
N PRO A 21 -15.04 13.41 30.99
CA PRO A 21 -15.13 14.77 30.48
C PRO A 21 -14.21 14.86 29.26
N LEU A 22 -14.78 15.16 28.09
CA LEU A 22 -14.06 15.66 26.93
C LEU A 22 -13.55 17.06 27.28
N ASN A 23 -12.60 17.11 28.22
CA ASN A 23 -11.67 18.20 28.36
C ASN A 23 -10.28 17.66 27.98
N SER A 24 -10.23 17.03 26.81
CA SER A 24 -8.98 16.96 26.07
C SER A 24 -9.02 18.10 25.07
N SER A 25 -8.17 19.09 25.29
CA SER A 25 -7.60 19.87 24.20
C SER A 25 -6.79 18.92 23.31
N LEU A 26 -7.47 18.00 22.62
CA LEU A 26 -6.90 17.18 21.57
C LEU A 26 -6.66 18.15 20.41
N SER A 27 -5.45 18.69 20.39
CA SER A 27 -4.96 19.56 19.32
C SER A 27 -5.20 18.83 18.00
N ARG A 28 -6.22 19.29 17.28
CA ARG A 28 -6.53 18.94 15.90
C ARG A 28 -5.24 19.13 15.09
N GLY A 29 -4.58 18.04 14.68
CA GLY A 29 -3.51 18.07 13.69
C GLY A 29 -2.08 17.67 14.10
N SER A 30 -1.86 16.86 15.13
CA SER A 30 -0.52 16.29 15.41
C SER A 30 -0.49 14.81 15.02
N GLY A 31 0.24 14.45 13.96
CA GLY A 31 0.40 13.06 13.51
C GLY A 31 0.99 12.11 14.57
N LYS A 32 0.98 10.80 14.30
CA LYS A 32 1.36 9.72 15.25
C LYS A 32 2.75 9.92 15.85
N CYS A 33 3.72 10.39 15.06
CA CYS A 33 5.07 10.64 15.56
C CYS A 33 5.07 11.73 16.63
N GLU A 34 4.40 12.85 16.37
CA GLU A 34 4.36 14.00 17.28
C GLU A 34 3.64 13.65 18.59
N PHE A 35 2.61 12.81 18.53
CA PHE A 35 1.98 12.24 19.72
C PHE A 35 2.97 11.45 20.58
N LEU A 36 3.72 10.51 19.98
CA LEU A 36 4.72 9.71 20.71
C LEU A 36 5.87 10.58 21.23
N ARG A 37 6.30 11.58 20.45
CA ARG A 37 7.34 12.53 20.84
C ARG A 37 6.97 13.27 22.12
N ARG A 38 5.73 13.76 22.24
CA ARG A 38 5.25 14.44 23.45
C ARG A 38 5.21 13.53 24.68
N GLN A 39 4.89 12.24 24.49
CA GLN A 39 4.91 11.26 25.58
C GLN A 39 6.33 10.89 26.02
N SER A 40 7.31 10.95 25.11
CA SER A 40 8.70 10.58 25.40
C SER A 40 9.49 11.59 26.25
N ILE A 41 8.97 12.82 26.43
CA ILE A 41 9.65 13.91 27.17
C ILE A 41 9.98 13.52 28.63
N ASN A 42 9.19 12.63 29.24
CA ASN A 42 9.38 12.20 30.63
C ASN A 42 10.25 10.94 30.78
N LEU A 43 10.75 10.34 29.70
CA LEU A 43 11.62 9.16 29.77
C LEU A 43 13.09 9.57 29.72
N ILE A 44 13.75 9.55 30.89
CA ILE A 44 15.20 9.73 30.99
C ILE A 44 15.91 8.61 30.21
N GLY A 45 16.73 8.98 29.23
CA GLY A 45 17.48 8.05 28.38
C GLY A 45 16.63 7.33 27.32
N GLY A 46 15.31 7.58 27.30
CA GLY A 46 14.39 7.03 26.31
C GLY A 46 14.63 7.59 24.91
N TYR A 47 14.27 6.79 23.91
CA TYR A 47 14.25 7.25 22.53
C TYR A 47 13.13 8.27 22.31
N VAL A 48 13.48 9.41 21.72
CA VAL A 48 12.55 10.47 21.31
C VAL A 48 12.44 10.43 19.78
N PRO A 49 11.27 10.11 19.20
CA PRO A 49 11.12 10.04 17.75
C PRO A 49 11.29 11.41 17.09
N GLN A 50 11.90 11.40 15.90
CA GLN A 50 12.08 12.59 15.08
C GLN A 50 10.96 12.69 14.05
N CYS A 51 10.24 13.82 14.06
CA CYS A 51 9.03 14.02 13.26
C CYS A 51 9.21 15.13 12.23
N ASP A 52 8.48 15.05 11.12
CA ASP A 52 8.38 16.11 10.13
C ASP A 52 7.36 17.21 10.52
N GLY A 53 7.18 18.22 9.67
CA GLY A 53 6.25 19.32 9.91
C GLY A 53 4.76 18.93 9.91
N ASN A 54 4.42 17.74 9.42
CA ASN A 54 3.06 17.19 9.39
C ASN A 54 2.79 16.23 10.57
N GLY A 55 3.82 15.92 11.37
CA GLY A 55 3.73 14.99 12.49
C GLY A 55 3.88 13.51 12.10
N ASN A 56 4.38 13.22 10.90
CA ASN A 56 4.82 11.89 10.49
C ASN A 56 6.26 11.64 10.94
N PHE A 57 6.71 10.38 10.89
CA PHE A 57 8.09 10.05 11.23
C PHE A 57 9.04 10.47 10.11
N LEU A 58 10.18 11.05 10.47
CA LEU A 58 11.28 11.17 9.50
C LEU A 58 11.80 9.77 9.15
N PRO A 59 12.02 9.44 7.87
CA PRO A 59 12.52 8.12 7.47
C PRO A 59 13.77 7.67 8.21
N GLN A 60 14.70 8.59 8.47
CA GLN A 60 15.86 8.34 9.33
C GLN A 60 15.53 8.76 10.77
N GLN A 61 15.69 7.82 11.70
CA GLN A 61 15.58 8.07 13.13
C GLN A 61 16.94 7.86 13.81
N CYS A 62 17.22 8.61 14.87
CA CYS A 62 18.45 8.49 15.65
C CYS A 62 18.18 8.60 17.14
N SER A 63 18.65 7.66 17.94
CA SER A 63 18.59 7.75 19.39
C SER A 63 19.65 8.70 19.92
N GLY A 64 19.23 9.84 20.50
CA GLY A 64 20.15 10.79 21.11
C GLY A 64 20.90 10.25 22.33
N SER A 65 20.33 9.28 23.06
CA SER A 65 20.95 8.69 24.26
C SER A 65 21.95 7.60 23.96
N THR A 66 21.72 6.81 22.90
CA THR A 66 22.59 5.68 22.55
C THR A 66 23.48 5.95 21.34
N GLY A 67 23.15 6.93 20.49
CA GLY A 67 23.87 7.26 19.27
C GLY A 67 23.57 6.35 18.07
N TYR A 68 22.67 5.38 18.21
CA TYR A 68 22.25 4.51 17.11
C TYR A 68 21.30 5.24 16.17
N CYS A 69 21.37 4.95 14.87
CA CYS A 69 20.41 5.41 13.87
C CYS A 69 19.82 4.23 13.09
N TRP A 70 18.61 4.36 12.57
CA TRP A 70 17.91 3.33 11.78
C TRP A 70 16.87 3.98 10.86
N CYS A 71 16.37 3.23 9.89
CA CYS A 71 15.27 3.66 9.05
C CYS A 71 13.92 3.18 9.60
N VAL A 72 12.87 3.97 9.40
CA VAL A 72 11.49 3.65 9.81
C VAL A 72 10.48 3.89 8.70
N ASP A 73 9.35 3.21 8.80
CA ASP A 73 8.12 3.54 8.05
C ASP A 73 7.63 4.95 8.43
N ASP A 74 7.40 5.81 7.43
CA ASP A 74 7.01 7.22 7.59
C ASP A 74 5.66 7.39 8.31
N ILE A 75 4.75 6.42 8.17
CA ILE A 75 3.42 6.45 8.76
C ILE A 75 3.43 5.83 10.17
N ASN A 76 4.01 4.65 10.32
CA ASN A 76 3.84 3.84 11.53
C ASN A 76 5.02 3.92 12.51
N GLY A 77 6.19 4.38 12.06
CA GLY A 77 7.40 4.49 12.88
C GLY A 77 8.08 3.16 13.18
N VAL A 78 7.72 2.10 12.44
CA VAL A 78 8.29 0.76 12.61
C VAL A 78 9.68 0.72 11.98
N GLU A 79 10.67 0.27 12.74
CA GLU A 79 12.04 0.08 12.25
C GLU A 79 12.09 -0.92 11.09
N ILE A 80 12.83 -0.55 10.05
CA ILE A 80 13.10 -1.39 8.90
C ILE A 80 14.31 -2.26 9.22
N GLN A 81 14.16 -3.58 9.10
CA GLN A 81 15.20 -4.53 9.47
C GLN A 81 16.51 -4.27 8.72
N HIS A 82 17.63 -4.52 9.40
CA HIS A 82 18.98 -4.37 8.87
C HIS A 82 19.41 -2.94 8.48
N THR A 83 18.67 -1.91 8.89
CA THR A 83 19.05 -0.51 8.66
C THR A 83 19.77 0.14 9.84
N ARG A 84 19.85 -0.54 10.98
CA ARG A 84 20.41 0.03 12.22
C ARG A 84 21.93 0.14 12.15
N THR A 85 22.43 1.35 12.34
CA THR A 85 23.86 1.67 12.40
C THR A 85 24.29 2.02 13.84
N PRO A 86 25.49 1.59 14.28
CA PRO A 86 26.01 1.92 15.59
C PRO A 86 26.47 3.39 15.70
N PRO A 87 26.77 3.86 16.92
CA PRO A 87 27.33 5.19 17.14
C PRO A 87 28.69 5.34 16.47
N GLY A 88 28.97 6.51 15.90
CA GLY A 88 30.26 6.81 15.25
C GLY A 88 30.39 6.30 13.81
N THR A 89 29.41 5.55 13.29
CA THR A 89 29.28 5.27 11.85
C THR A 89 28.37 6.28 11.17
N ALA A 90 28.49 6.42 9.85
CA ALA A 90 27.54 7.21 9.08
C ALA A 90 26.12 6.67 9.30
N PRO A 91 25.12 7.54 9.57
CA PRO A 91 23.72 7.12 9.64
C PRO A 91 23.26 6.44 8.33
N PRO A 92 22.26 5.55 8.39
CA PRO A 92 21.76 4.88 7.20
C PRO A 92 21.11 5.91 6.26
N ASP A 93 21.32 5.76 4.96
CA ASP A 93 20.66 6.61 3.97
C ASP A 93 19.24 6.11 3.72
N CYS A 94 18.33 6.47 4.64
CA CYS A 94 16.92 6.10 4.57
C CYS A 94 16.15 6.75 3.41
N TYR A 95 16.85 7.52 2.59
CA TYR A 95 16.31 8.17 1.41
C TYR A 95 16.83 7.56 0.12
N ARG A 96 18.04 6.99 0.09
CA ARG A 96 18.54 6.27 -1.09
C ARG A 96 18.07 4.83 -1.15
N ASP A 97 17.92 4.17 -0.01
CA ASP A 97 17.51 2.75 0.01
C ASP A 97 15.98 2.56 -0.05
N PHE A 98 15.18 3.64 -0.05
CA PHE A 98 13.71 3.58 -0.05
C PHE A 98 13.02 4.40 -1.16
N ARG A 99 13.79 4.94 -2.11
CA ARG A 99 13.24 5.71 -3.24
C ARG A 99 13.22 4.87 -4.50
N CYS A 100 12.11 4.94 -5.21
CA CYS A 100 12.01 4.38 -6.54
C CYS A 100 12.99 5.06 -7.50
N PRO A 101 13.51 4.32 -8.50
CA PRO A 101 14.34 4.91 -9.54
C PRO A 101 13.63 6.05 -10.26
N TYR A 102 14.39 6.87 -10.99
CA TYR A 102 13.81 7.95 -11.79
C TYR A 102 12.73 7.42 -12.74
N SER A 103 11.59 8.11 -12.80
CA SER A 103 10.37 7.72 -13.54
C SER A 103 9.55 6.56 -12.97
N TRP A 104 9.93 5.98 -11.82
CA TRP A 104 9.13 4.97 -11.13
C TRP A 104 8.32 5.59 -10.00
N SER A 105 7.06 5.17 -9.87
CA SER A 105 6.11 5.61 -8.85
C SER A 105 6.06 4.63 -7.68
N ARG A 106 6.02 5.14 -6.44
CA ARG A 106 6.02 4.31 -5.23
C ARG A 106 4.60 3.99 -4.77
N PHE A 107 4.35 2.73 -4.42
CA PHE A 107 3.21 2.33 -3.61
C PHE A 107 3.66 1.27 -2.58
N GLY A 108 3.50 1.58 -1.28
CA GLY A 108 4.04 0.75 -0.20
C GLY A 108 5.56 0.55 -0.30
N LYS A 109 6.00 -0.72 -0.38
CA LYS A 109 7.40 -1.14 -0.54
C LYS A 109 7.75 -1.55 -1.97
N GLN A 110 6.95 -1.11 -2.93
CA GLN A 110 7.12 -1.43 -4.34
C GLN A 110 7.20 -0.16 -5.18
N CYS A 111 7.93 -0.29 -6.28
CA CYS A 111 8.06 0.70 -7.33
C CYS A 111 7.40 0.18 -8.59
N PHE A 112 6.66 1.05 -9.27
CA PHE A 112 5.92 0.73 -10.48
C PHE A 112 6.27 1.71 -11.59
N ILE A 113 6.29 1.24 -12.83
CA ILE A 113 6.42 2.09 -14.00
C ILE A 113 5.50 1.57 -15.11
N PHE A 114 4.76 2.49 -15.73
CA PHE A 114 3.94 2.20 -16.90
C PHE A 114 4.78 2.41 -18.17
N ILE A 115 4.74 1.42 -19.06
CA ILE A 115 5.43 1.43 -20.35
C ILE A 115 4.37 1.44 -21.45
N ASP A 116 4.22 2.59 -22.10
CA ASP A 116 3.20 2.84 -23.14
C ASP A 116 3.55 2.19 -24.50
N SER A 117 4.73 1.59 -24.64
CA SER A 117 5.13 0.89 -25.87
C SER A 117 4.59 -0.54 -25.86
N PRO A 118 3.62 -0.90 -26.72
CA PRO A 118 2.97 -2.20 -26.64
C PRO A 118 3.91 -3.37 -26.97
N LYS A 119 3.75 -4.48 -26.26
CA LYS A 119 4.54 -5.71 -26.40
C LYS A 119 3.68 -6.95 -26.15
N THR A 120 4.11 -8.09 -26.67
CA THR A 120 3.57 -9.39 -26.20
C THR A 120 3.87 -9.56 -24.72
N TRP A 121 3.11 -10.42 -24.02
CA TRP A 121 3.31 -10.60 -22.57
C TRP A 121 4.75 -11.06 -22.24
N VAL A 122 5.31 -11.96 -23.05
CA VAL A 122 6.69 -12.47 -22.87
C VAL A 122 7.74 -11.39 -23.12
N GLU A 123 7.55 -10.55 -24.13
CA GLU A 123 8.45 -9.42 -24.40
C GLU A 123 8.35 -8.33 -23.32
N ALA A 124 7.15 -8.12 -22.76
CA ALA A 124 6.91 -7.19 -21.66
C ALA A 124 7.59 -7.66 -20.36
N GLU A 125 7.44 -8.94 -20.01
CA GLU A 125 8.16 -9.56 -18.88
C GLU A 125 9.68 -9.47 -19.10
N SER A 126 10.17 -9.76 -20.30
CA SER A 126 11.60 -9.64 -20.63
C SER A 126 12.11 -8.21 -20.46
N TYR A 127 11.30 -7.21 -20.81
CA TYR A 127 11.63 -5.80 -20.58
C TYR A 127 11.72 -5.49 -19.09
N CYS A 128 10.73 -5.91 -18.29
CA CYS A 128 10.76 -5.68 -16.85
C CYS A 128 11.96 -6.37 -16.19
N LEU A 129 12.29 -7.61 -16.59
CA LEU A 129 13.47 -8.34 -16.11
C LEU A 129 14.78 -7.59 -16.41
N PHE A 130 14.89 -6.97 -17.60
CA PHE A 130 16.04 -6.13 -17.95
C PHE A 130 16.17 -4.91 -17.02
N GLU A 131 15.06 -4.35 -16.56
CA GLU A 131 14.99 -3.26 -15.58
C GLU A 131 15.17 -3.71 -14.11
N GLY A 132 15.51 -4.99 -13.88
CA GLY A 132 15.61 -5.58 -12.55
C GLY A 132 14.26 -5.66 -11.83
N ALA A 133 13.19 -5.90 -12.58
CA ALA A 133 11.79 -5.94 -12.16
C ALA A 133 11.07 -7.15 -12.76
N ASN A 134 9.77 -7.27 -12.51
CA ASN A 134 8.87 -8.20 -13.19
C ASN A 134 7.67 -7.42 -13.73
N LEU A 135 6.82 -8.03 -14.56
CA LEU A 135 5.47 -7.50 -14.72
C LEU A 135 4.77 -7.42 -13.37
N ALA A 136 3.99 -6.36 -13.18
CA ALA A 136 3.44 -6.03 -11.88
C ALA A 136 2.52 -7.12 -11.33
N SER A 137 2.76 -7.52 -10.09
CA SER A 137 1.83 -8.27 -9.26
C SER A 137 0.89 -7.30 -8.53
N VAL A 138 -0.30 -7.78 -8.13
CA VAL A 138 -1.30 -6.99 -7.42
C VAL A 138 -1.77 -7.72 -6.17
N HIS A 139 -1.75 -7.03 -5.02
CA HIS A 139 -1.94 -7.63 -3.70
C HIS A 139 -2.99 -6.96 -2.83
N SER A 140 -3.58 -5.85 -3.27
CA SER A 140 -4.73 -5.24 -2.62
C SER A 140 -5.56 -4.40 -3.60
N TYR A 141 -6.76 -4.02 -3.15
CA TYR A 141 -7.62 -3.11 -3.90
C TYR A 141 -6.96 -1.75 -4.13
N GLU A 142 -6.28 -1.22 -3.12
CA GLU A 142 -5.58 0.06 -3.19
C GLU A 142 -4.38 0.01 -4.16
N GLU A 143 -3.68 -1.12 -4.22
CA GLU A 143 -2.60 -1.35 -5.20
C GLU A 143 -3.14 -1.45 -6.62
N ASP A 144 -4.24 -2.19 -6.82
CA ASP A 144 -4.91 -2.30 -8.13
C ASP A 144 -5.27 -0.91 -8.65
N HIS A 145 -5.97 -0.12 -7.84
CA HIS A 145 -6.36 1.25 -8.18
C HIS A 145 -5.16 2.17 -8.45
N PHE A 146 -4.10 2.05 -7.65
CA PHE A 146 -2.87 2.81 -7.88
C PHE A 146 -2.25 2.48 -9.25
N ILE A 147 -2.21 1.21 -9.63
CA ILE A 147 -1.69 0.78 -10.93
C ILE A 147 -2.60 1.29 -12.05
N GLN A 148 -3.93 1.18 -11.91
CA GLN A 148 -4.87 1.75 -12.89
C GLN A 148 -4.61 3.25 -13.12
N ASP A 149 -4.49 4.03 -12.05
CA ASP A 149 -4.22 5.47 -12.13
C ASP A 149 -2.88 5.78 -12.82
N LEU A 150 -1.87 4.91 -12.66
CA LEU A 150 -0.57 5.04 -13.32
C LEU A 150 -0.66 4.87 -14.85
N THR A 151 -1.60 4.07 -15.34
CA THR A 151 -1.81 3.84 -16.78
C THR A 151 -2.55 4.97 -17.48
N ARG A 152 -3.07 5.96 -16.75
CA ARG A 152 -3.79 7.09 -17.32
C ARG A 152 -2.81 8.12 -17.90
N GLY A 153 -3.02 8.48 -19.16
CA GLY A 153 -2.22 9.47 -19.86
C GLY A 153 -3.04 10.60 -20.47
N TYR A 154 -2.37 11.52 -21.15
CA TYR A 154 -3.03 12.59 -21.90
C TYR A 154 -3.74 12.07 -23.15
N SER A 155 -3.18 11.04 -23.79
CA SER A 155 -3.62 10.48 -25.07
C SER A 155 -4.39 9.16 -24.95
N HIS A 156 -4.44 8.55 -23.77
CA HIS A 156 -5.10 7.27 -23.50
C HIS A 156 -5.75 7.31 -22.11
N ASP A 157 -7.00 6.84 -22.02
CA ASP A 157 -7.76 6.76 -20.77
C ASP A 157 -7.87 5.29 -20.36
N PHE A 158 -6.99 4.86 -19.44
CA PHE A 158 -6.91 3.49 -18.92
C PHE A 158 -6.84 2.41 -20.01
N PRO A 159 -5.76 2.35 -20.81
CA PRO A 159 -5.61 1.31 -21.82
C PRO A 159 -5.58 -0.07 -21.18
N GLU A 160 -6.11 -1.08 -21.88
CA GLU A 160 -5.89 -2.48 -21.49
C GLU A 160 -4.38 -2.74 -21.37
N THR A 161 -3.97 -3.26 -20.22
CA THR A 161 -2.56 -3.23 -19.80
C THR A 161 -2.15 -4.57 -19.24
N TRP A 162 -0.97 -5.07 -19.66
CA TRP A 162 -0.41 -6.30 -19.10
C TRP A 162 0.02 -6.14 -17.65
N ILE A 163 -0.30 -7.16 -16.86
CA ILE A 163 0.23 -7.42 -15.51
C ILE A 163 0.78 -8.84 -15.44
N GLY A 164 1.51 -9.18 -14.37
CA GLY A 164 2.35 -10.37 -14.31
C GLY A 164 1.61 -11.69 -14.11
N GLY A 165 0.29 -11.71 -14.23
CA GLY A 165 -0.52 -12.91 -14.00
C GLY A 165 -0.46 -13.84 -15.20
N PHE A 166 -0.23 -15.13 -14.95
CA PHE A 166 -0.28 -16.17 -15.98
C PHE A 166 -0.70 -17.52 -15.40
N ASP A 167 -1.25 -18.41 -16.25
CA ASP A 167 -1.57 -19.80 -15.89
C ASP A 167 -1.07 -20.84 -16.91
N ALA A 168 -0.16 -20.43 -17.82
CA ALA A 168 0.35 -21.25 -18.92
C ALA A 168 1.05 -22.57 -18.49
N ILE A 169 1.51 -22.67 -17.24
CA ILE A 169 2.17 -23.88 -16.71
C ILE A 169 1.16 -24.91 -16.23
N HIS A 170 0.06 -24.46 -15.62
CA HIS A 170 -1.01 -25.31 -15.13
C HIS A 170 -2.34 -24.57 -15.32
N PRO A 171 -3.14 -24.93 -16.33
CA PRO A 171 -4.41 -24.26 -16.61
C PRO A 171 -5.27 -24.13 -15.34
N CYS A 172 -5.90 -22.98 -15.18
CA CYS A 172 -6.70 -22.61 -14.00
C CYS A 172 -5.91 -22.39 -12.70
N PHE A 173 -4.58 -22.45 -12.71
CA PHE A 173 -3.74 -22.12 -11.56
C PHE A 173 -2.92 -20.87 -11.84
N TRP A 174 -3.49 -19.72 -11.48
CA TRP A 174 -2.88 -18.40 -11.69
C TRP A 174 -1.71 -18.13 -10.75
N MET A 175 -0.65 -17.57 -11.32
CA MET A 175 0.60 -17.25 -10.65
C MET A 175 1.02 -15.84 -11.05
N TRP A 176 1.72 -15.13 -10.16
CA TRP A 176 2.45 -13.92 -10.54
C TRP A 176 3.87 -14.28 -11.02
N SER A 177 4.36 -13.61 -12.06
CA SER A 177 5.70 -13.84 -12.63
C SER A 177 6.84 -13.50 -11.66
N ASP A 178 6.60 -12.61 -10.70
CA ASP A 178 7.52 -12.28 -9.60
C ASP A 178 7.58 -13.35 -8.49
N GLY A 179 6.78 -14.43 -8.58
CA GLY A 179 6.70 -15.50 -7.60
C GLY A 179 5.93 -15.17 -6.33
N SER A 180 5.28 -14.00 -6.26
CA SER A 180 4.43 -13.62 -5.14
C SER A 180 3.11 -14.42 -5.11
N LYS A 181 2.41 -14.35 -3.98
CA LYS A 181 1.17 -15.11 -3.77
C LYS A 181 0.01 -14.50 -4.56
N PHE A 182 -0.72 -15.33 -5.30
CA PHE A 182 -1.92 -14.95 -6.06
C PHE A 182 -3.19 -15.08 -5.18
N TYR A 183 -3.46 -14.09 -4.32
CA TYR A 183 -4.62 -14.11 -3.41
C TYR A 183 -5.64 -12.98 -3.63
N TYR A 184 -5.18 -11.79 -4.01
CA TYR A 184 -6.07 -10.70 -4.42
C TYR A 184 -6.48 -10.92 -5.87
N GLN A 185 -7.76 -10.68 -6.17
CA GLN A 185 -8.35 -10.95 -7.49
C GLN A 185 -9.37 -9.87 -7.82
N ASN A 186 -9.31 -9.34 -9.03
CA ASN A 186 -10.26 -8.36 -9.55
C ASN A 186 -10.82 -8.80 -10.91
N TRP A 187 -11.24 -10.05 -11.05
CA TRP A 187 -11.72 -10.61 -12.32
C TRP A 187 -12.98 -9.92 -12.85
N ASN A 188 -13.05 -9.75 -14.16
CA ASN A 188 -14.29 -9.42 -14.87
C ASN A 188 -15.29 -10.58 -14.74
N THR A 189 -16.58 -10.27 -14.56
CA THR A 189 -17.61 -11.22 -14.07
C THR A 189 -18.05 -12.30 -15.06
N ASP A 190 -17.54 -12.31 -16.30
CA ASP A 190 -17.80 -13.38 -17.27
C ASP A 190 -16.77 -14.50 -17.13
N TYR A 191 -17.05 -15.42 -16.21
CA TYR A 191 -16.37 -16.71 -16.11
C TYR A 191 -16.91 -17.66 -17.20
N ASP A 192 -16.40 -17.55 -18.43
CA ASP A 192 -16.67 -18.55 -19.45
C ASP A 192 -15.64 -19.69 -19.41
N VAL A 193 -16.12 -20.91 -19.62
CA VAL A 193 -15.52 -22.18 -19.13
C VAL A 193 -14.56 -22.81 -20.15
N GLU A 194 -14.38 -22.18 -21.31
CA GLU A 194 -13.48 -22.64 -22.38
C GLU A 194 -12.31 -21.66 -22.57
N ARG A 195 -11.43 -21.59 -21.56
CA ARG A 195 -10.25 -20.70 -21.56
C ARG A 195 -9.06 -21.34 -22.29
N MET A 196 -8.63 -20.73 -23.39
CA MET A 196 -7.35 -21.03 -24.08
C MET A 196 -6.29 -19.93 -23.87
N GLU A 197 -6.63 -18.89 -23.13
CA GLU A 197 -5.81 -17.70 -22.95
C GLU A 197 -5.17 -17.69 -21.57
N HIS A 198 -3.85 -17.45 -21.54
CA HIS A 198 -3.00 -17.77 -20.39
C HIS A 198 -2.32 -16.56 -19.74
N CYS A 199 -2.60 -15.34 -20.22
CA CYS A 199 -1.96 -14.11 -19.75
C CYS A 199 -3.00 -13.12 -19.22
N LEU A 200 -2.63 -12.36 -18.19
CA LEU A 200 -3.52 -11.47 -17.46
C LEU A 200 -3.35 -10.01 -17.87
N LYS A 201 -4.45 -9.38 -18.27
CA LYS A 201 -4.53 -7.93 -18.48
C LYS A 201 -5.50 -7.28 -17.49
N MET A 202 -5.28 -6.01 -17.18
CA MET A 202 -6.20 -5.16 -16.41
C MET A 202 -6.83 -4.08 -17.28
N ASN A 203 -7.66 -3.22 -16.67
CA ASN A 203 -8.41 -2.15 -17.34
C ASN A 203 -9.44 -2.65 -18.36
N CYS A 204 -10.03 -3.82 -18.13
CA CYS A 204 -11.08 -4.35 -19.01
C CYS A 204 -12.46 -3.82 -18.59
N GLY A 205 -13.26 -3.40 -19.57
CA GLY A 205 -14.64 -2.97 -19.36
C GLY A 205 -14.78 -1.70 -18.50
N TYR A 206 -16.01 -1.40 -18.07
CA TYR A 206 -16.30 -0.19 -17.29
C TYR A 206 -15.66 -0.21 -15.89
N ASP A 207 -15.62 -1.40 -15.27
CA ASP A 207 -15.09 -1.58 -13.93
C ASP A 207 -13.55 -1.67 -13.88
N ARG A 208 -12.87 -1.63 -15.04
CA ARG A 208 -11.41 -1.75 -15.18
C ARG A 208 -10.85 -3.02 -14.53
N SER A 209 -11.66 -4.08 -14.56
CA SER A 209 -11.34 -5.37 -13.98
C SER A 209 -10.31 -6.14 -14.82
N TRP A 210 -9.87 -7.28 -14.31
CA TRP A 210 -8.92 -8.16 -14.95
C TRP A 210 -9.60 -9.10 -15.93
N ASN A 211 -8.93 -9.38 -17.03
CA ASN A 211 -9.38 -10.38 -17.98
C ASN A 211 -8.21 -11.23 -18.48
N TYR A 212 -8.55 -12.42 -18.95
CA TYR A 212 -7.63 -13.24 -19.73
C TYR A 212 -7.43 -12.61 -21.11
N ALA A 213 -6.26 -12.86 -21.68
CA ALA A 213 -5.94 -12.47 -23.04
C ALA A 213 -4.92 -13.43 -23.66
N SER A 214 -4.91 -13.47 -24.99
CA SER A 214 -3.89 -14.15 -25.76
C SER A 214 -2.52 -13.53 -25.44
N CYS A 215 -1.56 -14.36 -25.03
CA CYS A 215 -0.20 -13.89 -24.71
C CYS A 215 0.54 -13.26 -25.90
N ASN A 216 0.03 -13.47 -27.12
CA ASN A 216 0.55 -12.89 -28.36
C ASN A 216 -0.03 -11.50 -28.66
N ASP A 217 -1.02 -11.03 -27.89
CA ASP A 217 -1.56 -9.69 -28.05
C ASP A 217 -0.50 -8.66 -27.63
N THR A 218 -0.44 -7.53 -28.33
CA THR A 218 0.51 -6.46 -28.00
C THR A 218 -0.20 -5.37 -27.21
N LEU A 219 0.11 -5.25 -25.92
CA LEU A 219 -0.47 -4.25 -25.02
C LEU A 219 0.64 -3.47 -24.30
N PRO A 220 0.39 -2.22 -23.88
CA PRO A 220 1.25 -1.55 -22.92
C PRO A 220 1.23 -2.32 -21.59
N PHE A 221 2.17 -2.04 -20.70
CA PHE A 221 2.41 -2.90 -19.54
C PHE A 221 2.98 -2.14 -18.35
N VAL A 222 2.82 -2.71 -17.15
CA VAL A 222 3.39 -2.16 -15.91
C VAL A 222 4.42 -3.11 -15.37
N CYS A 223 5.63 -2.58 -15.10
CA CYS A 223 6.64 -3.31 -14.34
C CYS A 223 6.55 -2.95 -12.85
N SER A 224 6.86 -3.90 -11.97
CA SER A 224 7.07 -3.64 -10.55
C SER A 224 8.36 -4.26 -10.02
N LYS A 225 8.95 -3.61 -9.01
CA LYS A 225 10.06 -4.15 -8.22
C LYS A 225 9.94 -3.76 -6.76
N ARG A 226 10.39 -4.66 -5.89
CA ARG A 226 10.46 -4.41 -4.45
C ARG A 226 11.67 -3.56 -4.11
N ILE A 227 11.49 -2.72 -3.11
CA ILE A 227 12.56 -1.94 -2.48
C ILE A 227 13.07 -2.67 -1.25
#